data_AF-A0A935NY56-F1
#
_entry.id   AF-A0A935NY56-F1
#
_cell.length_a   1.000
_cell.length_b   1.000
_cell.length_c   1.000
_cell.angle_alpha   90.00
_cell.angle_beta   90.00
_cell.angle_gamma   90.00
#
_symmetry.space_group_name_H-M   'P 1'
#
loop_
_entity.id
_entity.type
_entity.pdbx_description
1 polymer ?
#
loop_
_entity_poly.entity_id
_entity_poly.type
_entity_poly.pdbx_seq_one_letter_code
_entity_poly.pdbx_strand_id
1 'polypeptide(L)'
;MGHVRSDRGFTLIEVMMVVALIAVLAAIAIPNFVSQTSRTKSDTEVMEIFAELRIRQEQYKFENGAYLGTTNDESQLYPATPAVQERDLLGGLPAAWQNLRYRGRGTARCSYGVIRGDGDDDSNIGAKGTAFGYTAPLTDWYYILAWCNMDGDSGTDGYYFTDSVNTAIRKQNPGK
;
A
#
# COMPACT_ATOMS: atom_id res chain seq x y z
N MET A 1 -67.69 -20.69 -10.16
CA MET A 1 -66.60 -21.62 -10.56
C MET A 1 -65.26 -20.92 -10.36
N GLY A 2 -64.43 -21.38 -9.42
CA GLY A 2 -63.07 -20.87 -9.25
C GLY A 2 -62.13 -21.59 -10.22
N HIS A 3 -61.48 -20.84 -11.11
CA HIS A 3 -60.40 -21.36 -11.95
C HIS A 3 -59.20 -21.72 -11.07
N VAL A 4 -58.86 -23.01 -11.00
CA VAL A 4 -57.59 -23.47 -10.41
C VAL A 4 -56.46 -22.96 -11.30
N ARG A 5 -55.62 -22.07 -10.77
CA ARG A 5 -54.40 -21.64 -11.46
C ARG A 5 -53.43 -22.81 -11.46
N SER A 6 -52.93 -23.16 -12.64
CA SER A 6 -51.84 -24.13 -12.78
C SER A 6 -50.55 -23.44 -12.36
N ASP A 7 -50.04 -23.77 -11.18
CA ASP A 7 -48.68 -23.43 -10.78
C ASP A 7 -47.72 -24.19 -11.69
N ARG A 8 -47.07 -23.46 -12.60
CA ARG A 8 -45.99 -23.99 -13.42
C ARG A 8 -44.76 -24.10 -12.51
N GLY A 9 -44.38 -25.33 -12.17
CA GLY A 9 -43.15 -25.61 -11.43
C GLY A 9 -41.90 -25.30 -12.28
N PHE A 10 -40.82 -24.89 -11.60
CA PHE A 10 -39.50 -24.69 -12.21
C PHE A 10 -39.02 -25.98 -12.88
N THR A 11 -38.44 -25.86 -14.08
CA THR A 11 -37.84 -27.03 -14.75
C THR A 11 -36.41 -27.23 -14.27
N LEU A 12 -35.97 -28.49 -14.22
CA LEU A 12 -34.58 -28.81 -13.85
C LEU A 12 -33.59 -28.20 -14.85
N ILE A 13 -33.96 -28.15 -16.13
CA ILE A 13 -33.13 -27.54 -17.19
C ILE A 13 -32.99 -26.02 -17.02
N GLU A 14 -34.02 -25.33 -16.53
CA GLU A 14 -34.00 -23.90 -16.24
C GLU A 14 -33.01 -23.57 -15.12
N VAL A 15 -32.99 -24.38 -14.06
CA VAL A 15 -32.00 -24.22 -12.98
C VAL A 15 -30.58 -24.55 -13.47
N MET A 16 -30.40 -25.60 -14.27
CA MET A 16 -29.07 -25.95 -14.80
C MET A 16 -28.47 -24.86 -15.69
N MET A 17 -29.27 -24.27 -16.59
CA MET A 17 -28.79 -23.20 -17.46
C MET A 17 -28.40 -21.95 -16.66
N VAL A 18 -29.19 -21.59 -15.64
CA VAL A 18 -28.89 -20.44 -14.77
C VAL A 18 -27.57 -20.65 -14.01
N VAL A 19 -27.36 -21.82 -13.42
CA VAL A 19 -26.11 -22.12 -12.70
C VAL A 19 -24.91 -22.10 -13.65
N ALA A 20 -25.05 -22.63 -14.87
CA ALA A 20 -23.99 -22.59 -15.87
C ALA A 20 -23.62 -21.14 -16.26
N LEU A 21 -24.61 -20.27 -16.44
CA LEU A 21 -24.38 -18.86 -16.74
C LEU A 21 -23.70 -18.12 -15.58
N ILE A 22 -24.16 -18.34 -14.34
CA ILE A 22 -23.55 -17.74 -13.15
C ILE A 22 -22.09 -18.20 -13.01
N ALA A 23 -21.78 -19.47 -13.28
CA ALA A 23 -20.43 -20.00 -13.20
C ALA A 23 -19.47 -19.29 -14.17
N VAL A 24 -19.88 -19.05 -15.42
CA VAL A 24 -19.07 -18.32 -16.41
C VAL A 24 -18.85 -16.87 -16.01
N LEU A 25 -19.90 -16.18 -15.55
CA LEU A 25 -19.78 -14.80 -15.08
C LEU A 25 -18.88 -14.69 -13.84
N ALA A 26 -19.02 -15.61 -12.88
CA ALA A 26 -18.24 -15.66 -11.66
C ALA A 26 -16.74 -15.89 -11.96
N ALA A 27 -16.41 -16.76 -12.91
CA ALA A 27 -15.03 -17.05 -13.29
C ALA A 27 -14.26 -15.80 -13.76
N ILE A 28 -14.93 -14.85 -14.42
CA ILE A 28 -14.32 -13.59 -14.89
C ILE A 28 -14.39 -12.50 -13.81
N ALA A 29 -15.51 -12.42 -13.09
CA ALA A 29 -15.75 -11.33 -12.13
C ALA A 29 -14.92 -11.45 -10.85
N ILE A 30 -14.78 -12.66 -10.29
CA ILE A 30 -14.10 -12.89 -9.01
C ILE A 30 -12.64 -12.43 -9.02
N PRO A 31 -11.76 -12.85 -9.96
CA PRO A 31 -10.35 -12.44 -9.93
C PRO A 31 -10.19 -10.92 -10.08
N ASN A 32 -11.04 -10.29 -10.92
CA ASN A 32 -11.04 -8.84 -11.10
C ASN A 32 -11.54 -8.08 -9.87
N PHE A 33 -12.48 -8.65 -9.12
CA PHE A 33 -12.98 -8.05 -7.89
C PHE A 33 -11.94 -8.13 -6.76
N VAL A 34 -11.25 -9.27 -6.64
CA VAL A 34 -10.18 -9.46 -5.66
C VAL A 34 -9.03 -8.48 -5.89
N SER A 35 -8.55 -8.36 -7.13
CA SER A 35 -7.44 -7.45 -7.47
C SER A 35 -7.79 -5.96 -7.24
N GLN A 36 -9.00 -5.54 -7.60
CA GLN A 36 -9.48 -4.19 -7.32
C GLN A 36 -9.58 -3.92 -5.82
N THR A 37 -10.10 -4.88 -5.06
CA THR A 37 -10.21 -4.75 -3.59
C THR A 37 -8.83 -4.62 -2.95
N SER A 38 -7.85 -5.43 -3.38
CA SER A 38 -6.46 -5.35 -2.92
C SER A 38 -5.85 -3.98 -3.20
N ARG A 39 -6.02 -3.46 -4.43
CA ARG A 39 -5.56 -2.12 -4.81
C ARG A 39 -6.19 -1.01 -3.98
N THR A 40 -7.50 -1.06 -3.76
CA THR A 40 -8.19 -0.05 -2.94
C THR A 40 -7.68 -0.07 -1.50
N LYS A 41 -7.47 -1.25 -0.92
CA LYS A 41 -6.92 -1.39 0.43
C LYS A 41 -5.51 -0.80 0.55
N SER A 42 -4.61 -1.15 -0.36
CA SER A 42 -3.24 -0.60 -0.34
C SER A 42 -3.24 0.91 -0.57
N ASP A 43 -4.06 1.39 -1.51
CA ASP A 43 -4.19 2.82 -1.79
C ASP A 43 -4.66 3.60 -0.55
N THR A 44 -5.72 3.15 0.13
CA THR A 44 -6.24 3.84 1.32
C THR A 44 -5.24 3.82 2.48
N GLU A 45 -4.61 2.68 2.75
CA GLU A 45 -3.62 2.54 3.83
C GLU A 45 -2.39 3.44 3.60
N VAL A 46 -1.83 3.41 2.39
CA VAL A 46 -0.66 4.22 2.03
C VAL A 46 -0.95 5.71 2.11
N MET A 47 -2.12 6.17 1.63
CA MET A 47 -2.48 7.58 1.64
C MET A 47 -2.52 8.16 3.06
N GLU A 48 -3.07 7.40 4.00
CA GLU A 48 -3.15 7.80 5.40
C GLU A 48 -1.78 7.81 6.08
N ILE A 49 -1.00 6.74 5.91
CA ILE A 49 0.32 6.62 6.54
C ILE A 49 1.30 7.64 5.97
N PHE A 50 1.28 7.88 4.66
CA PHE A 50 2.13 8.90 4.04
C PHE A 50 1.75 10.31 4.54
N ALA A 51 0.47 10.60 4.69
CA ALA A 51 0.04 11.88 5.25
C ALA A 51 0.54 12.07 6.69
N GLU A 52 0.41 11.05 7.54
CA GLU A 52 0.94 11.10 8.91
C GLU A 52 2.46 11.28 8.91
N LEU A 53 3.19 10.46 8.15
CA LEU A 53 4.65 10.51 8.13
C LEU A 53 5.17 11.88 7.69
N ARG A 54 4.55 12.51 6.69
CA ARG A 54 4.93 13.89 6.29
C ARG A 54 4.74 14.88 7.42
N ILE A 55 3.61 14.84 8.13
CA ILE A 55 3.36 15.73 9.27
C ILE A 55 4.43 15.52 10.35
N ARG A 56 4.77 14.25 10.64
CA ARG A 56 5.81 13.92 11.61
C ARG A 56 7.20 14.40 11.16
N GLN A 57 7.52 14.28 9.87
CA GLN A 57 8.79 14.75 9.32
C GLN A 57 8.94 16.26 9.44
N GLU A 58 7.90 17.02 9.09
CA GLU A 58 7.91 18.49 9.23
C GLU A 58 7.99 18.91 10.70
N GLN A 59 7.26 18.24 11.59
CA GLN A 59 7.37 18.48 13.04
C GLN A 59 8.79 18.17 13.55
N TYR A 60 9.37 17.05 13.13
CA TYR A 60 10.70 16.65 13.56
C TYR A 60 11.77 17.64 13.07
N LYS A 61 11.67 18.10 11.83
CA LYS A 61 12.55 19.13 11.27
C LYS A 61 12.40 20.47 11.99
N PHE A 62 11.18 20.86 12.35
CA PHE A 62 10.95 22.06 13.15
C PHE A 62 11.62 21.98 14.54
N GLU A 63 11.57 20.80 15.18
CA GLU A 63 12.15 20.60 16.52
C GLU A 63 13.67 20.41 16.52
N ASN A 64 14.23 19.72 15.51
CA ASN A 64 15.62 19.24 15.50
C ASN A 64 16.48 19.85 14.38
N GLY A 65 15.90 20.62 13.47
CA GLY A 65 16.59 21.26 12.36
C GLY A 65 16.87 20.39 11.14
N ALA A 66 16.60 19.08 11.19
CA ALA A 66 16.84 18.14 10.10
C ALA A 66 15.71 17.11 10.00
N TYR A 67 15.54 16.48 8.83
CA TYR A 67 14.62 15.34 8.66
C TYR A 67 15.17 14.06 9.29
N LEU A 68 14.27 13.12 9.63
CA LEU A 68 14.65 11.84 10.22
C LEU A 68 14.42 10.68 9.25
N GLY A 69 15.48 9.96 8.92
CA GLY A 69 15.38 8.69 8.21
C GLY A 69 15.03 7.57 9.16
N THR A 70 14.03 6.75 8.83
CA THR A 70 13.76 5.51 9.55
C THR A 70 14.69 4.39 9.13
N THR A 71 15.23 4.48 7.91
CA THR A 71 16.19 3.57 7.30
C THR A 71 17.02 4.34 6.27
N ASN A 72 18.20 3.83 5.93
CA ASN A 72 19.02 4.24 4.80
C ASN A 72 19.02 3.19 3.67
N ASP A 73 18.31 2.09 3.85
CA ASP A 73 18.21 0.98 2.91
C ASP A 73 16.73 0.70 2.60
N GLU A 74 16.38 0.74 1.32
CA GLU A 74 15.02 0.48 0.80
C GLU A 74 14.58 -0.98 0.98
N SER A 75 15.51 -1.90 1.28
CA SER A 75 15.20 -3.28 1.65
C SER A 75 14.82 -3.44 3.13
N GLN A 76 15.15 -2.44 3.96
CA GLN A 76 14.93 -2.46 5.42
C GLN A 76 13.72 -1.60 5.81
N LEU A 77 12.56 -1.90 5.21
CA LEU A 77 11.29 -1.26 5.54
C LEU A 77 10.61 -1.94 6.74
N TYR A 78 9.74 -1.21 7.41
CA TYR A 78 8.99 -1.70 8.58
C TYR A 78 7.47 -1.66 8.33
N PRO A 79 6.72 -2.73 8.68
CA PRO A 79 7.18 -4.02 9.21
C PRO A 79 8.04 -4.78 8.19
N ALA A 80 8.98 -5.61 8.68
CA ALA A 80 9.85 -6.40 7.80
C ALA A 80 9.01 -7.41 7.00
N THR A 81 9.25 -7.47 5.69
CA THR A 81 8.48 -8.21 4.67
C THR A 81 7.01 -7.78 4.56
N PRO A 82 6.54 -7.29 3.40
CA PRO A 82 5.12 -7.07 3.21
C PRO A 82 4.42 -8.41 3.23
N ALA A 83 3.26 -8.46 3.87
CA ALA A 83 2.47 -9.67 3.99
C ALA A 83 1.08 -9.41 3.44
N VAL A 84 0.49 -10.44 2.83
CA VAL A 84 -0.94 -10.45 2.48
C VAL A 84 -1.81 -10.23 3.73
N GLN A 85 -1.29 -10.58 4.91
CA GLN A 85 -1.92 -10.40 6.21
C GLN A 85 -1.46 -9.13 6.92
N GLU A 86 -2.40 -8.54 7.64
CA GLU A 86 -2.15 -7.41 8.53
C GLU A 86 -1.14 -7.77 9.62
N ARG A 87 -0.13 -6.93 9.78
CA ARG A 87 0.89 -7.02 10.82
C ARG A 87 0.62 -5.99 11.88
N ASP A 88 0.61 -6.41 13.15
CA ASP A 88 0.48 -5.50 14.28
C ASP A 88 1.71 -4.58 14.37
N LEU A 89 1.49 -3.27 14.38
CA LEU A 89 2.55 -2.26 14.52
C LEU A 89 2.81 -1.87 15.98
N LEU A 90 1.94 -2.26 16.92
CA LEU A 90 2.02 -1.93 18.34
C LEU A 90 2.98 -2.85 19.12
N GLY A 91 3.40 -3.97 18.53
CA GLY A 91 4.31 -4.95 19.15
C GLY A 91 5.76 -4.50 19.35
N GLY A 92 6.13 -3.29 18.91
CA GLY A 92 7.45 -2.69 19.14
C GLY A 92 8.02 -2.02 17.88
N LEU A 93 7.65 -0.75 17.66
CA LEU A 93 8.24 0.09 16.61
C LEU A 93 9.76 0.18 16.78
N PRO A 94 10.56 0.12 15.69
CA PRO A 94 12.00 0.34 15.79
C PRO A 94 12.31 1.74 16.34
N ALA A 95 13.49 1.92 16.96
CA ALA A 95 13.85 3.16 17.65
C ALA A 95 13.71 4.41 16.76
N ALA A 96 14.05 4.34 15.48
CA ALA A 96 13.91 5.46 14.55
C ALA A 96 12.44 5.91 14.37
N TRP A 97 11.50 4.97 14.35
CA TRP A 97 10.06 5.27 14.28
C TRP A 97 9.54 5.88 15.58
N GLN A 98 10.07 5.43 16.73
CA GLN A 98 9.75 6.03 18.03
C GLN A 98 10.27 7.47 18.13
N ASN A 99 11.48 7.73 17.61
CA ASN A 99 12.08 9.06 17.54
C ASN A 99 11.31 10.00 16.62
N LEU A 100 10.76 9.49 15.52
CA LEU A 100 9.82 10.22 14.66
C LEU A 100 8.48 10.50 15.36
N ARG A 101 8.26 9.92 16.55
CA ARG A 101 7.00 9.94 17.30
C ARG A 101 5.83 9.42 16.47
N TYR A 102 6.09 8.50 15.55
CA TYR A 102 5.05 7.82 14.81
C TYR A 102 4.25 6.94 15.77
N ARG A 103 2.93 7.11 15.75
CA ARG A 103 1.98 6.34 16.56
C ARG A 103 0.95 5.77 15.60
N GLY A 104 1.45 4.94 14.68
CA GLY A 104 0.65 4.40 13.59
C GLY A 104 -0.58 3.61 14.01
N ARG A 105 -1.33 3.17 12.99
CA ARG A 105 -2.43 2.22 13.14
C ARG A 105 -1.98 0.94 13.82
N GLY A 106 -2.93 0.28 14.50
CA GLY A 106 -2.71 -1.04 15.09
C GLY A 106 -2.22 -2.07 14.09
N THR A 107 -2.56 -1.97 12.80
CA THR A 107 -2.10 -2.91 11.77
C THR A 107 -1.67 -2.22 10.47
N ALA A 108 -0.74 -2.83 9.74
CA ALA A 108 -0.39 -2.49 8.36
C ALA A 108 -0.19 -3.74 7.49
N ARG A 109 -0.48 -3.61 6.20
CA ARG A 109 -0.26 -4.63 5.15
C ARG A 109 0.98 -4.31 4.32
N CYS A 110 1.25 -3.02 4.13
CA CYS A 110 2.45 -2.57 3.45
C CYS A 110 3.59 -2.31 4.45
N SER A 111 4.80 -2.46 3.97
CA SER A 111 6.03 -2.04 4.66
C SER A 111 6.35 -0.61 4.27
N TYR A 112 6.76 0.20 5.23
CA TYR A 112 7.03 1.62 5.06
C TYR A 112 8.47 1.95 5.45
N GLY A 113 9.02 3.01 4.86
CA GLY A 113 10.29 3.57 5.28
C GLY A 113 10.43 5.00 4.80
N VAL A 114 11.07 5.82 5.64
CA VAL A 114 11.52 7.15 5.28
C VAL A 114 13.02 7.11 5.12
N ILE A 115 13.48 7.52 3.94
CA ILE A 115 14.89 7.69 3.62
C ILE A 115 15.13 9.19 3.51
N ARG A 116 16.28 9.64 4.02
CA ARG A 116 16.66 11.05 4.02
C ARG A 116 18.06 11.24 3.45
N GLY A 117 18.35 12.44 3.02
CA GLY A 117 19.68 12.88 2.67
C GLY A 117 19.83 14.37 2.87
N ASP A 118 21.08 14.81 2.88
CA ASP A 118 21.40 16.23 2.94
C ASP A 118 21.26 16.85 1.53
N GLY A 119 21.21 18.17 1.45
CA GLY A 119 21.13 18.85 0.16
C GLY A 119 22.26 18.45 -0.80
N ASP A 120 21.90 18.11 -2.05
CA ASP A 120 22.79 17.67 -3.13
C ASP A 120 23.51 16.32 -2.87
N ASP A 121 23.13 15.60 -1.81
CA ASP A 121 23.65 14.26 -1.51
C ASP A 121 22.69 13.18 -2.02
N ASP A 122 23.18 12.32 -2.92
CA ASP A 122 22.43 11.21 -3.51
C ASP A 122 22.79 9.84 -2.90
N SER A 123 23.70 9.79 -1.91
CA SER A 123 24.26 8.54 -1.38
C SER A 123 23.21 7.59 -0.79
N ASN A 124 22.12 8.13 -0.26
CA ASN A 124 21.03 7.36 0.33
C ASN A 124 19.90 7.05 -0.68
N ILE A 125 19.97 7.53 -1.92
CA ILE A 125 18.95 7.24 -2.93
C ILE A 125 19.12 5.80 -3.40
N GLY A 126 18.15 4.95 -3.02
CA GLY A 126 18.13 3.56 -3.44
C GLY A 126 17.58 3.35 -4.85
N ALA A 127 17.58 2.08 -5.28
CA ALA A 127 17.15 1.68 -6.62
C ALA A 127 15.69 2.06 -6.94
N LYS A 128 14.78 2.06 -5.95
CA LYS A 128 13.40 2.50 -6.11
C LYS A 128 13.32 4.01 -6.22
N GLY A 129 14.04 4.76 -5.39
CA GLY A 129 14.19 6.21 -5.55
C GLY A 129 14.58 6.58 -6.98
N THR A 130 15.63 5.95 -7.52
CA THR A 130 16.04 6.12 -8.92
C THR A 130 14.97 5.67 -9.92
N ALA A 131 14.31 4.53 -9.69
CA ALA A 131 13.26 4.02 -10.58
C ALA A 131 12.01 4.93 -10.64
N PHE A 132 11.71 5.63 -9.56
CA PHE A 132 10.67 6.66 -9.55
C PHE A 132 11.14 7.98 -10.18
N GLY A 133 12.41 8.11 -10.56
CA GLY A 133 12.99 9.32 -11.12
C GLY A 133 13.22 10.40 -10.07
N TYR A 134 13.54 10.00 -8.83
CA TYR A 134 13.93 10.94 -7.78
C TYR A 134 15.39 11.38 -7.96
N THR A 135 15.66 12.64 -7.67
CA THR A 135 16.99 13.25 -7.72
C THR A 135 17.14 14.14 -6.51
N ALA A 136 18.30 14.08 -5.85
CA ALA A 136 18.58 14.87 -4.66
C ALA A 136 18.42 16.37 -4.98
N PRO A 137 17.54 17.10 -4.30
CA PRO A 137 17.49 18.56 -4.40
C PRO A 137 18.66 19.19 -3.63
N LEU A 138 18.95 20.46 -3.89
CA LEU A 138 20.01 21.23 -3.20
C LEU A 138 19.74 21.47 -1.69
N THR A 139 18.56 21.11 -1.20
CA THR A 139 18.16 21.28 0.20
C THR A 139 17.97 19.91 0.83
N ASP A 140 18.09 19.82 2.16
CA ASP A 140 17.81 18.58 2.89
C ASP A 140 16.47 17.98 2.49
N TRP A 141 16.49 16.67 2.29
CA TRP A 141 15.40 15.98 1.64
C TRP A 141 15.05 14.68 2.34
N TYR A 142 13.82 14.24 2.09
CA TYR A 142 13.38 12.90 2.42
C TYR A 142 12.44 12.38 1.34
N TYR A 143 12.37 11.06 1.23
CA TYR A 143 11.28 10.39 0.55
C TYR A 143 10.74 9.25 1.39
N ILE A 144 9.47 8.95 1.15
CA ILE A 144 8.75 7.86 1.79
C ILE A 144 8.50 6.81 0.73
N LEU A 145 8.96 5.60 1.01
CA LEU A 145 8.73 4.42 0.21
C LEU A 145 7.75 3.51 0.97
N ALA A 146 6.76 3.01 0.25
CA ALA A 146 5.97 1.87 0.70
C ALA A 146 6.07 0.71 -0.28
N TRP A 147 6.17 -0.48 0.28
CA TRP A 147 6.23 -1.76 -0.41
C TRP A 147 5.05 -2.60 0.05
N CYS A 148 4.20 -3.01 -0.89
CA CYS A 148 3.02 -3.81 -0.66
C CYS A 148 3.15 -5.11 -1.44
N ASN A 149 2.71 -6.22 -0.83
CA ASN A 149 2.58 -7.53 -1.47
C ASN A 149 1.20 -8.08 -1.07
N MET A 150 0.20 -7.65 -1.82
CA MET A 150 -1.21 -7.95 -1.60
C MET A 150 -1.67 -9.22 -2.30
N ASP A 151 -0.98 -9.66 -3.35
CA ASP A 151 -1.32 -10.87 -4.10
C ASP A 151 -0.51 -12.11 -3.67
N GLY A 152 0.50 -11.95 -2.83
CA GLY A 152 1.33 -13.03 -2.29
C GLY A 152 2.41 -13.53 -3.25
N ASP A 153 2.56 -12.91 -4.41
CA ASP A 153 3.60 -13.24 -5.38
C ASP A 153 4.86 -12.41 -5.11
N SER A 154 6.03 -13.03 -5.25
CA SER A 154 7.34 -12.35 -5.12
C SER A 154 7.87 -11.79 -6.44
N GLY A 155 7.22 -12.10 -7.56
CA GLY A 155 7.68 -11.68 -8.89
C GLY A 155 7.33 -10.24 -9.26
N THR A 156 6.29 -9.66 -8.68
CA THR A 156 5.87 -8.28 -8.97
C THR A 156 5.16 -7.70 -7.75
N ASP A 157 5.81 -6.80 -7.03
CA ASP A 157 5.22 -6.13 -5.88
C ASP A 157 4.70 -4.72 -6.22
N GLY A 158 3.77 -4.23 -5.40
CA GLY A 158 3.30 -2.85 -5.43
C GLY A 158 4.23 -1.90 -4.67
N TYR A 159 4.61 -0.80 -5.30
CA TYR A 159 5.40 0.26 -4.67
C TYR A 159 4.69 1.60 -4.76
N TYR A 160 4.84 2.38 -3.69
CA TYR A 160 4.31 3.73 -3.57
C TYR A 160 5.42 4.65 -3.12
N PHE A 161 5.46 5.84 -3.70
CA PHE A 161 6.54 6.79 -3.50
C PHE A 161 6.00 8.20 -3.36
N THR A 162 6.58 8.95 -2.44
CA THR A 162 6.44 10.39 -2.37
C THR A 162 7.67 11.00 -1.72
N ASP A 163 7.91 12.29 -1.96
CA ASP A 163 9.07 12.97 -1.45
C ASP A 163 8.74 14.36 -0.89
N SER A 164 9.76 14.98 -0.30
CA SER A 164 9.68 16.30 0.32
C SER A 164 9.42 17.43 -0.69
N VAL A 165 9.76 17.24 -1.96
CA VAL A 165 9.62 18.26 -3.01
C VAL A 165 8.29 18.08 -3.75
N ASN A 166 7.97 16.84 -4.11
CA ASN A 166 6.74 16.44 -4.77
C ASN A 166 5.90 15.53 -3.87
N THR A 167 4.85 16.13 -3.30
CA THR A 167 3.91 15.46 -2.41
C THR A 167 2.88 14.58 -3.15
N ALA A 168 2.91 14.54 -4.48
CA ALA A 168 2.08 13.62 -5.24
C ALA A 168 2.53 12.17 -5.01
N ILE A 169 1.57 11.28 -4.78
CA ILE A 169 1.85 9.87 -4.57
C ILE A 169 1.99 9.19 -5.94
N ARG A 170 3.21 8.76 -6.22
CA ARG A 170 3.57 7.98 -7.40
C ARG A 170 3.47 6.50 -7.08
N LYS A 171 3.04 5.70 -8.06
CA LYS A 171 2.70 4.28 -7.86
C LYS A 171 3.33 3.43 -8.94
N GLN A 172 3.81 2.26 -8.57
CA GLN A 172 4.26 1.21 -9.48
C GLN A 172 3.52 -0.07 -9.09
N ASN A 173 2.84 -0.71 -10.04
CA ASN A 173 2.11 -1.97 -9.84
C ASN A 173 1.14 -1.97 -8.63
N PRO A 174 0.24 -0.98 -8.48
CA PRO A 174 -0.59 -0.86 -7.28
C PRO A 174 -1.56 -2.06 -7.13
N GLY A 175 -1.67 -2.60 -5.91
CA GLY A 175 -2.53 -3.74 -5.58
C GLY A 175 -1.93 -5.11 -5.87
N LYS A 176 -0.66 -5.13 -6.26
CA LYS A 176 0.19 -6.32 -6.29
C LYS A 176 0.84 -6.53 -4.94
#